data_AF-A0AAT9GF69-F1
#
_entry.id   AF-A0AAT9GF69-F1
#
_cell.length_a   1.000
_cell.length_b   1.000
_cell.length_c   1.000
_cell.angle_alpha   90.00
_cell.angle_beta   90.00
_cell.angle_gamma   90.00
#
_symmetry.space_group_name_H-M   'P 1'
#
loop_
_entity.id
_entity.type
_entity.pdbx_description
1 polymer ?
#
loop_
_entity_poly.entity_id
_entity_poly.type
_entity_poly.pdbx_seq_one_letter_code
_entity_poly.pdbx_strand_id
1 'polypeptide(L)'
;MNYPASLIAIEKEIQMGELKKRFDILVYKNDHPWLLIECKEMNTPIDEVVMQQLLRYQTVVQASYLIVTNGNDTRGIGRENDQLITLNTIPVYQ
;
A
#
# COMPACT_ATOMS: atom_id res chain seq x y z
N MET A 1 -2.35 4.36 -16.45
CA MET A 1 -2.28 4.71 -15.01
C MET A 1 -2.16 6.22 -14.91
N ASN A 2 -3.24 6.92 -14.56
CA ASN A 2 -3.25 8.38 -14.45
C ASN A 2 -3.32 8.77 -12.98
N TYR A 3 -2.20 8.66 -12.28
CA TYR A 3 -2.06 9.11 -10.91
C TYR A 3 -1.62 10.58 -10.90
N PRO A 4 -2.42 11.52 -10.38
CA PRO A 4 -2.00 12.91 -10.27
C PRO A 4 -0.80 13.01 -9.31
N ALA A 5 0.32 13.55 -9.76
CA ALA A 5 1.53 13.65 -8.95
C ALA A 5 1.32 14.41 -7.62
N SER A 6 0.39 15.38 -7.61
CA SER A 6 0.01 16.14 -6.41
C SER A 6 -0.63 15.27 -5.31
N LEU A 7 -1.10 14.08 -5.65
CA LEU A 7 -1.75 13.15 -4.72
C LEU A 7 -0.82 12.04 -4.26
N ILE A 8 0.44 12.02 -4.72
CA ILE A 8 1.43 11.01 -4.38
C ILE A 8 2.40 11.58 -3.35
N ALA A 9 2.44 10.97 -2.17
CA ALA A 9 3.48 11.18 -1.19
C ALA A 9 4.52 10.05 -1.30
N ILE A 10 5.78 10.42 -1.48
CA ILE A 10 6.92 9.50 -1.53
C ILE A 10 7.62 9.53 -0.17
N GLU A 11 8.08 8.38 0.31
CA GLU A 11 8.83 8.23 1.56
C GLU A 11 8.13 8.84 2.78
N LYS A 12 6.82 8.62 2.91
CA LYS A 12 6.01 9.22 3.98
C LYS A 12 6.27 8.50 5.31
N GLU A 13 6.77 9.25 6.30
CA GLU A 13 6.79 8.80 7.70
C GLU A 13 5.39 8.93 8.33
N ILE A 14 4.95 7.87 9.00
CA ILE A 14 3.71 7.77 9.77
C ILE A 14 4.07 7.27 11.17
N GLN A 15 3.47 7.90 12.17
CA GLN A 15 3.61 7.50 13.55
C GLN A 15 2.58 6.42 13.90
N MET A 16 3.06 5.26 14.36
CA MET A 16 2.27 4.11 14.80
C MET A 16 2.55 3.87 16.29
N GLY A 17 1.84 4.59 17.15
CA GLY A 17 2.14 4.63 18.59
C GLY A 17 3.50 5.26 18.86
N GLU A 18 4.41 4.51 19.48
CA GLU A 18 5.80 4.94 19.71
C GLU A 18 6.72 4.67 18.51
N LEU A 19 6.27 3.85 17.54
CA LEU A 19 7.07 3.49 16.38
C LEU A 19 6.86 4.48 15.24
N LYS A 20 7.95 4.88 14.59
CA LYS A 20 7.91 5.62 13.33
C LYS A 20 8.15 4.65 12.20
N LYS A 21 7.24 4.62 11.23
CA LYS A 21 7.41 3.83 10.01
C LYS A 21 7.32 4.69 8.77
N ARG A 22 8.22 4.43 7.83
CA ARG A 22 8.29 5.08 6.53
C ARG A 22 7.71 4.13 5.49
N PHE A 23 6.82 4.64 4.68
CA PHE A 23 6.25 3.95 3.53
C PHE A 23 6.82 4.52 2.24
N ASP A 24 7.06 3.66 1.26
CA ASP A 24 7.68 4.09 0.00
C ASP A 24 6.76 5.01 -0.79
N ILE A 25 5.49 4.64 -0.97
CA ILE A 25 4.51 5.43 -1.71
C ILE A 25 3.15 5.39 -1.01
N LEU A 26 2.55 6.56 -0.84
CA LEU A 26 1.17 6.72 -0.40
C LEU A 26 0.42 7.66 -1.34
N VAL A 27 -0.70 7.19 -1.89
CA VAL A 27 -1.57 7.98 -2.78
C VAL A 27 -2.84 8.36 -2.03
N TYR A 28 -3.24 9.62 -2.18
CA TYR A 28 -4.46 10.17 -1.58
C TYR A 28 -5.61 10.26 -2.59
N LYS A 29 -6.84 10.16 -2.09
CA LYS A 29 -8.08 10.45 -2.81
C LYS A 29 -9.02 11.19 -1.87
N ASN A 30 -9.46 12.38 -2.27
CA ASN A 30 -10.27 13.27 -1.44
C ASN A 30 -9.67 13.46 -0.02
N ASP A 31 -8.37 13.77 0.04
CA ASP A 31 -7.60 13.96 1.28
C ASP A 31 -7.48 12.73 2.21
N HIS A 32 -7.96 11.55 1.79
CA HIS A 32 -7.82 10.30 2.52
C HIS A 32 -6.76 9.38 1.87
N PRO A 33 -5.96 8.64 2.68
CA PRO A 33 -5.13 7.55 2.19
C PRO A 33 -5.95 6.59 1.34
N TRP A 34 -5.56 6.39 0.08
CA TRP A 34 -6.30 5.57 -0.87
C TRP A 34 -5.53 4.32 -1.26
N LEU A 35 -4.24 4.48 -1.57
CA LEU A 35 -3.36 3.39 -1.95
C LEU A 35 -2.02 3.52 -1.25
N LEU A 36 -1.61 2.49 -0.54
CA LEU A 36 -0.28 2.33 0.02
C LEU A 36 0.51 1.33 -0.82
N ILE A 37 1.76 1.65 -1.16
CA ILE A 37 2.66 0.73 -1.87
C ILE A 37 3.95 0.61 -1.09
N GLU A 38 4.35 -0.64 -0.84
CA GLU A 38 5.66 -1.02 -0.32
C GLU A 38 6.47 -1.73 -1.40
N CYS A 39 7.70 -1.27 -1.59
CA CYS A 39 8.64 -1.83 -2.55
C CYS A 39 9.66 -2.69 -1.80
N LYS A 40 9.84 -3.93 -2.25
CA LYS A 40 10.85 -4.86 -1.77
C LYS A 40 11.98 -4.99 -2.77
N GLU A 41 13.13 -5.47 -2.30
CA GLU A 41 14.22 -5.86 -3.20
C GLU A 41 13.78 -6.97 -4.16
N MET A 42 14.29 -6.95 -5.39
CA MET A 42 13.83 -7.81 -6.49
C MET A 42 13.83 -9.31 -6.19
N ASN A 43 14.80 -9.77 -5.39
CA ASN A 43 14.95 -11.18 -5.04
C ASN A 43 14.24 -11.56 -3.73
N THR A 44 13.59 -10.61 -3.05
CA THR A 44 12.82 -10.89 -1.84
C THR A 44 11.47 -11.50 -2.21
N PRO A 45 11.15 -12.74 -1.80
CA PRO A 45 9.84 -13.34 -2.05
C PRO A 45 8.72 -12.53 -1.38
N ILE A 46 7.60 -12.34 -2.09
CA ILE A 46 6.37 -11.79 -1.50
C ILE A 46 5.54 -12.97 -0.96
N ASP A 47 5.82 -13.34 0.28
CA ASP A 47 5.14 -14.43 0.98
C ASP A 47 4.06 -13.94 1.94
N GLU A 48 3.43 -14.87 2.67
CA GLU A 48 2.39 -14.55 3.65
C GLU A 48 2.91 -13.67 4.80
N VAL A 49 4.20 -13.77 5.16
CA VAL A 49 4.79 -12.94 6.22
C VAL A 49 4.86 -11.49 5.77
N VAL A 50 5.26 -11.25 4.51
CA VAL A 50 5.25 -9.91 3.90
C VAL A 50 3.82 -9.35 3.86
N MET A 51 2.84 -10.15 3.45
CA MET A 51 1.44 -9.74 3.41
C MET A 51 0.88 -9.43 4.81
N GLN A 52 1.23 -10.22 5.83
CA GLN A 52 0.83 -9.96 7.22
C GLN A 52 1.46 -8.68 7.77
N GLN A 53 2.71 -8.38 7.42
CA GLN A 53 3.33 -7.10 7.78
C GLN A 53 2.57 -5.93 7.14
N LEU A 54 2.21 -6.06 5.86
CA LEU A 54 1.42 -5.05 5.14
C LEU A 54 0.05 -4.82 5.81
N LEU A 55 -0.64 -5.90 6.20
CA LEU A 55 -1.91 -5.86 6.91
C LEU A 55 -1.83 -5.17 8.28
N ARG A 56 -0.72 -5.30 9.02
CA ARG A 56 -0.54 -4.59 10.29
C ARG A 56 -0.54 -3.08 10.09
N TYR A 57 0.03 -2.59 8.99
CA TYR A 57 0.05 -1.16 8.67
C TYR A 57 -1.34 -0.59 8.38
N GLN A 58 -2.24 -1.42 7.84
CA GLN A 58 -3.62 -1.02 7.56
C GLN A 58 -4.36 -0.48 8.78
N THR A 59 -4.07 -1.02 9.97
CA THR A 59 -4.71 -0.60 11.22
C THR A 59 -4.48 0.88 11.55
N VAL A 60 -3.39 1.47 11.03
CA VAL A 60 -3.06 2.89 11.25
C VAL A 60 -3.30 3.73 10.01
N VAL A 61 -2.89 3.26 8.82
CA VAL A 61 -3.00 4.06 7.58
C VAL A 61 -4.42 4.09 7.04
N GLN A 62 -5.19 3.02 7.25
CA GLN A 62 -6.57 2.89 6.80
C GLN A 62 -6.77 3.18 5.30
N ALA A 63 -5.82 2.78 4.45
CA ALA A 63 -5.91 2.96 3.01
C ALA A 63 -6.92 1.98 2.39
N SER A 64 -7.63 2.37 1.33
CA SER A 64 -8.55 1.44 0.64
C SER A 64 -7.84 0.26 -0.03
N TYR A 65 -6.59 0.47 -0.44
CA TYR A 65 -5.75 -0.50 -1.13
C TYR A 65 -4.36 -0.54 -0.52
N LEU A 66 -3.84 -1.75 -0.31
CA LEU A 66 -2.47 -1.99 0.10
C LEU A 66 -1.80 -2.88 -0.94
N ILE A 67 -0.65 -2.46 -1.44
CA ILE A 67 0.13 -3.18 -2.43
C ILE A 67 1.54 -3.39 -1.89
N VAL A 68 2.09 -4.55 -2.18
CA VAL A 68 3.53 -4.83 -2.09
C VAL A 68 4.03 -5.34 -3.44
N THR A 69 5.20 -4.88 -3.85
CA THR A 69 5.84 -5.31 -5.09
C THR A 69 7.34 -5.47 -4.88
N ASN A 70 7.95 -6.43 -5.57
CA ASN A 70 9.40 -6.57 -5.70
C ASN A 70 9.84 -6.35 -7.17
N GLY A 71 8.97 -5.79 -8.01
CA GLY A 71 9.21 -5.60 -9.43
C GLY A 71 8.95 -6.85 -10.30
N ASN A 72 9.07 -8.07 -9.75
CA ASN A 72 8.77 -9.32 -10.45
C ASN A 72 7.36 -9.85 -10.13
N ASP A 73 6.95 -9.72 -8.87
CA ASP A 73 5.63 -10.06 -8.35
C ASP A 73 5.03 -8.82 -7.69
N THR A 74 3.71 -8.70 -7.82
CA THR A 74 2.92 -7.64 -7.20
C THR A 74 1.71 -8.27 -6.58
N ARG A 75 1.54 -8.08 -5.27
CA ARG A 75 0.39 -8.57 -4.53
C ARG A 75 -0.19 -7.47 -3.68
N GLY A 76 -1.46 -7.63 -3.35
CA GLY A 76 -2.10 -6.71 -2.45
C GLY A 76 -3.49 -7.13 -2.07
N ILE A 77 -4.11 -6.23 -1.35
CA ILE A 77 -5.44 -6.38 -0.82
C ILE A 77 -6.17 -5.05 -0.98
N GLY A 78 -7.41 -5.13 -1.43
CA GLY A 78 -8.31 -4.01 -1.58
C GLY A 78 -9.54 -4.22 -0.71
N ARG A 79 -10.26 -3.12 -0.49
CA ARG A 79 -11.61 -3.16 0.08
C ARG A 79 -12.61 -2.63 -0.93
N GLU A 80 -13.46 -3.51 -1.44
CA GLU A 80 -14.56 -3.17 -2.33
C GLU A 80 -15.88 -3.62 -1.71
N ASN A 81 -16.84 -2.71 -1.56
CA ASN A 81 -18.15 -2.98 -0.94
C ASN A 81 -18.06 -3.71 0.42
N ASP A 82 -17.14 -3.25 1.28
CA ASP A 82 -16.81 -3.87 2.58
C ASP A 82 -16.26 -5.31 2.54
N GLN A 83 -15.97 -5.85 1.35
CA GLN A 83 -15.31 -7.13 1.19
C GLN A 83 -13.81 -6.94 0.90
N LEU A 84 -13.00 -7.80 1.51
CA LEU A 84 -11.59 -7.89 1.19
C LEU A 84 -11.40 -8.64 -0.13
N ILE A 85 -10.68 -8.03 -1.06
CA ILE A 85 -10.31 -8.64 -2.33
C ILE A 85 -8.79 -8.76 -2.43
N THR A 86 -8.31 -9.83 -3.04
CA THR A 86 -6.88 -9.97 -3.36
C THR A 86 -6.59 -9.32 -4.70
N LEU A 87 -5.47 -8.61 -4.78
CA LEU A 87 -5.00 -7.92 -5.97
C LEU A 87 -3.66 -8.50 -6.41
N ASN A 88 -3.48 -8.66 -7.72
CA ASN A 88 -2.20 -9.05 -8.33
C ASN A 88 -1.59 -7.90 -9.16
N THR A 89 -2.24 -6.74 -9.15
CA THR A 89 -1.83 -5.54 -9.88
C THR A 89 -2.16 -4.29 -9.06
N ILE A 90 -1.45 -3.20 -9.36
CA ILE A 90 -1.77 -1.89 -8.80
C ILE A 90 -3.12 -1.43 -9.39
N PRO A 91 -4.09 -0.98 -8.56
CA PRO A 91 -5.38 -0.52 -9.05
C PRO A 91 -5.22 0.68 -10.00
N VAL A 92 -6.29 1.06 -10.70
CA VAL A 92 -6.29 2.28 -11.51
C VAL A 92 -6.92 3.40 -10.70
N TYR A 93 -6.27 4.57 -10.67
CA TYR A 93 -6.85 5.77 -10.10
C TYR A 93 -8.04 6.22 -10.97
N GLN A 94 -9.23 6.28 -10.38
CA GLN A 94 -10.47 6.75 -11.01
C GLN A 94 -11.00 7.98 -10.28
#